data_AF-A0A357FSL8-F1
#
_entry.id   AF-A0A357FSL8-F1
#
_cell.length_a   1.000
_cell.length_b   1.000
_cell.length_c   1.000
_cell.angle_alpha   90.00
_cell.angle_beta   90.00
_cell.angle_gamma   90.00
#
_symmetry.space_group_name_H-M   'P 1'
#
loop_
_entity.id
_entity.type
_entity.pdbx_description
1 polymer ?
#
loop_
_entity_poly.entity_id
_entity_poly.type
_entity_poly.pdbx_seq_one_letter_code
_entity_poly.pdbx_strand_id
1 'polypeptide(L)'
;MSFFQFQNPEYFFLLLLLPLIAWWAGRMGPEAAMRFSSIQLVKALSHSRRSRPGQFLFGLRILTLAALITALARPQMGKMNDTTDADGIDIVVTLDLSGSMRALDLSTRKNVVTRLDAAKKVVRDFINKRPYDRI
;
A
#
# COMPACT_ATOMS: atom_id res chain seq x y z
N MET A 1 -6.24 -3.44 7.88
CA MET A 1 -6.37 -4.36 6.72
C MET A 1 -5.06 -4.36 5.91
N SER A 2 -4.68 -5.46 5.23
CA SER A 2 -3.52 -5.45 4.32
C SER A 2 -3.93 -4.95 2.94
N PHE A 3 -3.14 -4.07 2.33
CA PHE A 3 -3.36 -3.60 0.95
C PHE A 3 -2.18 -3.93 0.04
N PHE A 4 -2.49 -4.13 -1.24
CA PHE A 4 -1.51 -4.29 -2.31
C PHE A 4 -1.92 -3.38 -3.48
N GLN A 5 -1.01 -2.50 -3.90
CA GLN A 5 -1.25 -1.56 -4.99
C GLN A 5 0.02 -1.28 -5.78
N PHE A 6 -0.11 -0.92 -7.06
CA PHE A 6 0.98 -0.33 -7.84
C PHE A 6 0.81 1.18 -7.81
N GLN A 7 1.86 1.90 -7.43
CA GLN A 7 1.80 3.37 -7.36
C GLN A 7 1.64 4.00 -8.74
N ASN A 8 2.31 3.42 -9.75
CA ASN A 8 2.46 3.97 -11.09
C ASN A 8 2.11 2.89 -12.13
N PRO A 9 0.84 2.48 -12.25
CA PRO A 9 0.43 1.39 -13.16
C PRO A 9 0.65 1.72 -14.65
N GLU A 10 0.80 2.99 -15.01
CA GLU A 10 1.05 3.45 -16.39
C GLU A 10 2.34 2.88 -16.99
N TYR A 11 3.33 2.51 -16.17
CA TYR A 11 4.55 1.88 -16.67
C TYR A 11 4.32 0.52 -17.32
N PHE A 12 3.18 -0.15 -17.06
CA PHE A 12 2.83 -1.38 -17.76
C PHE A 12 2.62 -1.17 -19.26
N PHE A 13 2.33 0.04 -19.73
CA PHE A 13 2.32 0.32 -21.17
C PHE A 13 3.67 0.06 -21.84
N LEU A 14 4.78 0.15 -21.11
CA LEU A 14 6.11 -0.21 -21.62
C LEU A 14 6.24 -1.70 -21.94
N LEU A 15 5.42 -2.58 -21.34
CA LEU A 15 5.42 -4.01 -21.69
C LEU A 15 5.01 -4.23 -23.15
N LEU A 16 4.22 -3.34 -23.74
CA LEU A 16 3.84 -3.41 -25.16
C LEU A 16 5.05 -3.24 -26.09
N LEU A 17 6.15 -2.66 -25.62
CA LEU A 17 7.39 -2.54 -26.39
C LEU A 17 8.19 -3.85 -26.44
N LEU A 18 8.01 -4.75 -25.47
CA LEU A 18 8.72 -6.04 -25.44
C LEU A 18 8.49 -6.92 -26.67
N PRO A 19 7.25 -7.15 -27.17
CA PRO A 19 7.05 -7.92 -28.39
C PRO A 19 7.65 -7.23 -29.62
N LEU A 20 7.67 -5.89 -29.67
CA LEU A 20 8.31 -5.15 -30.75
C LEU A 20 9.83 -5.33 -30.74
N ILE A 21 10.45 -5.29 -29.55
CA ILE A 21 11.87 -5.57 -29.35
C ILE A 21 12.19 -7.02 -29.73
N ALA A 22 11.36 -7.98 -29.32
CA ALA A 22 11.52 -9.39 -29.68
C ALA A 22 11.44 -9.63 -31.19
N TRP A 23 10.48 -8.98 -31.86
CA TRP A 23 10.31 -9.07 -33.30
C TRP A 23 11.47 -8.39 -34.05
N TRP A 24 11.91 -7.22 -33.61
CA TRP A 24 13.06 -6.52 -34.21
C TRP A 24 14.34 -7.35 -34.03
N ALA A 25 14.60 -7.84 -32.82
CA ALA A 25 15.77 -8.68 -32.55
C ALA A 25 15.75 -9.98 -33.37
N GLY A 26 14.58 -10.55 -33.63
CA GLY A 26 14.43 -11.72 -34.53
C GLY A 26 14.73 -11.41 -36.01
N ARG A 27 14.67 -10.14 -36.42
CA ARG A 27 14.99 -9.69 -37.79
C ARG A 27 16.45 -9.33 -37.98
N MET A 28 17.11 -8.92 -36.91
CA MET A 28 18.56 -8.78 -36.89
C MET A 28 19.12 -10.20 -36.88
N GLY A 29 19.45 -10.72 -38.07
CA GLY A 29 20.12 -12.03 -38.21
C GLY A 29 21.35 -12.12 -37.31
N PRO A 30 21.86 -13.33 -37.00
CA PRO A 30 22.98 -13.49 -36.10
C PRO A 30 24.13 -12.57 -36.53
N GLU A 31 24.50 -11.63 -35.66
CA GLU A 31 25.68 -10.79 -35.87
C GLU A 31 26.85 -11.72 -36.14
N ALA A 32 27.38 -11.66 -37.36
CA ALA A 32 28.54 -12.44 -37.73
C ALA A 32 29.72 -11.91 -36.94
N ALA A 33 30.07 -12.59 -35.85
CA ALA A 33 31.23 -12.27 -35.02
C ALA A 33 32.55 -12.28 -35.83
N MET A 34 32.56 -12.87 -37.03
CA MET A 34 33.63 -12.73 -38.02
C MET A 34 33.03 -12.54 -39.43
N ARG A 35 33.41 -11.45 -40.10
CA ARG A 35 33.15 -11.24 -41.53
C ARG A 35 34.18 -12.04 -42.33
N PHE A 36 33.81 -13.20 -42.86
CA PHE A 36 34.63 -13.95 -43.83
C PHE A 36 34.23 -13.59 -45.27
N SER A 37 35.23 -13.50 -46.16
CA SER A 37 35.05 -13.14 -47.57
C SER A 37 34.35 -14.23 -48.41
N SER A 38 34.28 -15.46 -47.90
CA SER A 38 33.53 -16.56 -48.52
C SER A 38 33.08 -17.57 -47.47
N ILE A 39 31.77 -17.82 -47.40
CA ILE A 39 31.15 -18.83 -46.51
C ILE A 39 30.83 -20.10 -47.32
N GLN A 40 31.19 -20.15 -48.60
CA GLN A 40 30.70 -21.14 -49.57
C GLN A 40 31.22 -22.56 -49.27
N LEU A 41 32.47 -22.68 -48.82
CA LEU A 41 33.04 -23.96 -48.37
C LEU A 41 32.54 -24.39 -46.99
N VAL A 42 32.32 -23.43 -46.07
CA VAL A 42 31.90 -23.70 -44.70
C VAL A 42 30.44 -24.12 -44.64
N LYS A 43 29.59 -23.60 -45.53
CA LYS A 43 28.16 -23.95 -45.61
C LYS A 43 27.92 -25.41 -46.03
N ALA A 44 28.83 -26.00 -46.79
CA ALA A 44 28.78 -27.41 -47.20
C ALA A 44 29.07 -28.37 -46.04
N LEU A 45 29.86 -27.94 -45.04
CA LEU A 45 30.23 -28.76 -43.88
C LEU A 45 29.48 -28.36 -42.59
N SER A 46 28.90 -27.17 -42.56
CA SER A 46 28.14 -26.67 -41.41
C SER A 46 26.76 -27.31 -41.37
N HIS A 47 26.62 -28.36 -40.56
CA HIS A 47 25.31 -28.72 -40.05
C HIS A 47 24.74 -27.50 -39.32
N SER A 48 23.59 -27.01 -39.78
CA SER A 48 22.85 -25.89 -39.20
C SER A 48 22.44 -26.24 -37.76
N ARG A 49 23.37 -26.10 -36.81
CA ARG A 49 23.07 -26.14 -35.38
C ARG A 49 22.37 -24.84 -35.07
N ARG A 50 21.04 -24.86 -35.16
CA ARG A 50 20.15 -23.82 -34.67
C ARG A 50 20.61 -23.44 -33.26
N SER A 51 21.16 -22.25 -33.10
CA SER A 51 21.74 -21.78 -31.83
C SER A 51 20.63 -21.66 -30.78
N ARG A 52 20.42 -22.74 -30.03
CA ARG A 52 19.55 -22.80 -28.85
C ARG A 52 20.01 -21.88 -27.70
N PRO A 53 21.32 -21.68 -27.44
CA PRO A 53 21.77 -20.80 -26.36
C PRO A 53 21.38 -19.33 -26.58
N GLY A 54 21.39 -18.85 -27.83
CA GLY A 54 21.06 -17.47 -28.15
C GLY A 54 19.59 -17.12 -27.85
N GLN A 55 18.67 -18.04 -28.16
CA GLN A 55 17.25 -17.86 -27.87
C GLN A 55 16.94 -17.88 -26.38
N PHE A 56 17.63 -18.75 -25.62
CA PHE A 56 17.50 -18.80 -24.17
C PHE A 56 18.00 -17.51 -23.51
N LEU A 57 19.21 -17.05 -23.88
CA LEU A 57 19.76 -15.78 -23.38
C LEU A 57 18.90 -14.58 -23.77
N PHE A 58 18.33 -14.59 -24.98
CA PHE A 58 17.40 -13.55 -25.41
C PHE A 58 16.10 -13.55 -24.58
N GLY A 59 15.53 -14.73 -24.32
CA GLY A 59 14.38 -14.87 -23.43
C GLY A 59 14.65 -14.35 -22.02
N LEU A 60 15.85 -14.62 -21.48
CA LEU A 60 16.26 -14.11 -20.17
C LEU A 60 16.34 -12.57 -20.17
N ARG A 61 16.88 -11.95 -21.23
CA ARG A 61 16.93 -10.48 -21.36
C ARG A 61 15.53 -9.86 -21.36
N ILE A 62 14.59 -10.45 -22.09
CA ILE A 62 13.20 -9.98 -22.13
C ILE A 62 12.53 -10.12 -20.76
N LEU A 63 12.76 -11.24 -20.07
CA LEU A 63 12.27 -11.44 -18.71
C LEU A 63 12.85 -10.40 -17.73
N THR A 64 14.14 -10.11 -17.81
CA THR A 64 14.78 -9.06 -17.02
C THR A 64 14.14 -7.70 -17.28
N LEU A 65 13.88 -7.34 -18.55
CA LEU A 65 13.20 -6.09 -18.88
C LEU A 65 11.77 -6.03 -18.32
N ALA A 66 11.01 -7.13 -18.41
CA ALA A 66 9.67 -7.21 -17.83
C ALA A 66 9.70 -7.04 -16.30
N ALA A 67 10.67 -7.64 -15.62
CA ALA A 67 10.86 -7.49 -14.19
C ALA A 67 11.23 -6.05 -13.81
N LEU A 68 12.09 -5.38 -14.59
CA LEU A 68 12.43 -3.97 -14.39
C LEU A 68 11.22 -3.05 -14.57
N ILE A 69 10.41 -3.27 -15.60
CA ILE A 69 9.16 -2.51 -15.82
C ILE A 69 8.20 -2.71 -14.64
N THR A 70 8.07 -3.94 -14.15
CA THR A 70 7.25 -4.25 -12.98
C THR A 70 7.79 -3.56 -11.72
N ALA A 71 9.11 -3.47 -11.55
CA ALA A 71 9.72 -2.74 -10.46
C ALA A 71 9.48 -1.22 -10.55
N LEU A 72 9.50 -0.65 -11.77
CA LEU A 72 9.19 0.76 -12.02
C LEU A 72 7.73 1.11 -11.68
N ALA A 73 6.79 0.18 -11.90
CA ALA A 73 5.41 0.34 -11.47
C ALA A 73 5.24 0.44 -9.93
N ARG A 74 6.34 0.21 -9.18
CA ARG A 74 6.48 0.40 -7.73
C ARG A 74 5.38 -0.36 -6.98
N PRO A 75 5.46 -1.70 -6.90
CA PRO A 75 4.54 -2.50 -6.11
C PRO A 75 4.68 -2.13 -4.63
N GLN A 76 3.57 -1.84 -3.98
CA GLN A 76 3.49 -1.51 -2.57
C GLN A 76 2.62 -2.56 -1.87
N MET A 77 3.17 -3.13 -0.80
CA MET A 77 2.43 -3.97 0.13
C MET A 77 2.55 -3.35 1.52
N GLY A 78 1.41 -3.10 2.15
CA GLY A 78 1.35 -2.41 3.44
C GLY A 78 0.26 -2.95 4.33
N LYS A 79 0.39 -2.64 5.62
CA LYS A 79 -0.70 -2.79 6.58
C LYS A 79 -1.27 -1.41 6.82
N MET A 80 -2.54 -1.23 6.50
CA MET A 80 -3.32 -0.11 6.99
C MET A 80 -3.62 -0.41 8.45
N ASN A 81 -2.87 0.23 9.33
CA ASN A 81 -3.28 0.33 10.72
C ASN A 81 -4.39 1.38 10.72
N ASP A 82 -5.63 0.94 10.89
CA ASP A 82 -6.69 1.85 11.33
C ASP A 82 -6.37 2.21 12.78
N THR A 83 -5.37 3.08 12.99
CA THR A 83 -5.35 3.87 14.21
C THR A 83 -6.55 4.78 14.05
N THR A 84 -7.59 4.52 14.82
CA THR A 84 -8.62 5.54 14.98
C THR A 84 -7.89 6.67 15.69
N ASP A 85 -7.39 7.64 14.92
CA ASP A 85 -6.75 8.83 15.44
C ASP A 85 -7.86 9.62 16.14
N ALA A 86 -8.05 9.28 17.41
CA ALA A 86 -8.96 9.98 18.28
C ALA A 86 -8.11 11.01 19.02
N ASP A 87 -8.18 12.25 18.55
CA ASP A 87 -7.63 13.39 19.27
C ASP A 87 -8.44 13.59 20.55
N GLY A 88 -7.85 13.20 21.68
CA GLY A 88 -8.38 13.46 23.02
C GLY A 88 -7.77 14.72 23.62
N ILE A 89 -8.51 15.41 24.49
CA ILE A 89 -7.98 16.52 25.29
C ILE A 89 -8.00 16.18 26.79
N ASP A 90 -7.14 16.85 27.56
CA ASP A 90 -7.13 16.78 29.03
C ASP A 90 -8.18 17.75 29.60
N ILE A 91 -9.13 17.24 30.39
CA ILE A 91 -10.22 18.02 30.99
C ILE A 91 -10.15 17.89 32.51
N VAL A 92 -10.07 19.01 33.23
CA VAL A 92 -10.16 19.00 34.70
C VAL A 92 -11.57 19.39 35.12
N VAL A 93 -12.27 18.48 35.82
CA VAL A 93 -13.60 18.75 36.36
C VAL A 93 -13.50 19.03 37.86
N THR A 94 -13.99 20.21 38.27
CA THR A 94 -14.12 20.58 39.68
C THR A 94 -15.61 20.59 40.07
N LEU A 95 -15.90 20.05 41.26
CA LEU A 95 -17.26 19.97 41.82
C LEU A 95 -17.31 20.74 43.14
N ASP A 96 -18.29 21.62 43.26
CA ASP A 96 -18.57 22.29 44.53
C ASP A 96 -19.21 21.31 45.53
N LEU A 97 -18.78 21.41 46.79
CA LEU A 97 -19.31 20.66 47.95
C LEU A 97 -19.90 21.57 49.02
N SER A 98 -20.14 22.84 48.68
CA SER A 98 -20.77 23.81 49.57
C SER A 98 -22.14 23.35 50.06
N GLY A 99 -22.62 23.91 51.19
CA GLY A 99 -23.92 23.57 51.76
C GLY A 99 -25.09 23.73 50.77
N SER A 100 -24.97 24.64 49.80
CA SER A 100 -25.96 24.85 48.74
C SER A 100 -26.18 23.61 47.86
N MET A 101 -25.19 22.73 47.76
CA MET A 101 -25.24 21.52 46.94
C MET A 101 -26.11 20.42 47.56
N ARG A 102 -26.55 20.58 48.82
CA ARG A 102 -27.52 19.71 49.49
C ARG A 102 -28.97 20.08 49.17
N ALA A 103 -29.22 21.14 48.40
CA ALA A 103 -30.56 21.54 48.00
C ALA A 103 -31.26 20.42 47.21
N LEU A 104 -32.57 20.28 47.43
CA LEU A 104 -33.44 19.26 46.85
C LEU A 104 -34.36 19.82 45.75
N ASP A 105 -34.03 20.98 45.20
CA ASP A 105 -34.80 21.67 44.16
C ASP A 105 -34.90 20.91 42.83
N LEU A 106 -33.98 19.97 42.60
CA LEU A 106 -34.01 19.05 41.44
C LEU A 106 -34.75 17.74 41.72
N SER A 107 -35.32 17.58 42.92
CA SER A 107 -36.07 16.38 43.31
C SER A 107 -37.42 16.29 42.61
N THR A 108 -37.88 15.07 42.36
CA THR A 108 -39.24 14.78 41.90
C THR A 108 -39.98 13.94 42.93
N ARG A 109 -41.32 13.83 42.86
CA ARG A 109 -42.11 13.00 43.82
C ARG A 109 -41.64 11.55 43.91
N LYS A 110 -41.00 11.02 42.87
CA LYS A 110 -40.54 9.63 42.79
C LYS A 110 -39.04 9.46 43.04
N ASN A 111 -38.27 10.55 43.04
CA ASN A 111 -36.82 10.49 43.16
C ASN A 111 -36.30 11.75 43.87
N VAL A 112 -35.92 11.59 45.13
CA VAL A 112 -35.32 12.66 45.95
C VAL A 112 -33.83 12.67 45.66
N VAL A 113 -33.35 13.78 45.07
CA VAL A 113 -31.95 13.93 44.67
C VAL A 113 -31.44 15.31 45.06
N THR A 114 -30.22 15.37 45.58
CA THR A 114 -29.55 16.64 45.83
C THR A 114 -28.96 17.21 44.55
N ARG A 115 -28.64 18.51 44.53
CA ARG A 115 -27.85 19.11 43.44
C ARG A 115 -26.53 18.38 43.22
N LEU A 116 -25.87 17.94 44.29
CA LEU A 116 -24.64 17.14 44.20
C LEU A 116 -24.88 15.80 43.48
N ASP A 117 -25.98 15.11 43.78
CA ASP A 117 -26.31 13.84 43.14
C ASP A 117 -26.62 14.04 41.65
N ALA A 118 -27.35 15.11 41.31
CA ALA A 118 -27.61 15.48 39.94
C ALA A 118 -26.31 15.80 39.18
N ALA A 119 -25.41 16.60 39.77
CA ALA A 119 -24.12 16.94 39.18
C ALA A 119 -23.25 15.70 38.92
N LYS A 120 -23.16 14.78 39.90
CA LYS A 120 -22.46 13.50 39.72
C LYS A 120 -23.01 12.67 38.56
N LYS A 121 -24.33 12.65 38.39
CA LYS A 121 -24.96 11.94 37.26
C LYS A 121 -24.56 12.57 35.93
N VAL A 122 -24.64 13.89 35.81
CA VAL A 122 -24.24 14.61 34.59
C VAL A 122 -22.77 14.40 34.27
N VAL A 123 -21.89 14.47 35.27
CA VAL A 123 -20.45 14.21 35.08
C VAL A 123 -20.20 12.78 34.61
N ARG A 124 -20.90 11.79 35.16
CA ARG A 124 -20.78 10.40 34.71
C ARG A 124 -21.23 10.23 33.25
N ASP A 125 -22.35 10.85 32.88
CA ASP A 125 -22.84 10.83 31.49
C ASP A 125 -21.91 11.59 30.53
N PHE A 126 -21.24 12.65 31.02
CA PHE A 126 -20.24 13.41 30.28
C PHE A 126 -18.97 12.57 29.99
N ILE A 127 -18.46 11.84 30.98
CA ILE A 127 -17.29 10.95 30.86
C ILE A 127 -17.61 9.78 29.92
N ASN A 128 -18.78 9.14 30.08
CA ASN A 128 -19.16 8.00 29.24
C ASN A 128 -19.26 8.32 27.74
N LYS A 129 -19.51 9.59 27.39
CA LYS A 129 -19.57 10.05 26.00
C LYS A 129 -18.20 10.38 25.41
N ARG A 130 -17.13 10.31 26.20
CA ARG A 130 -15.76 10.73 25.85
C ARG A 130 -14.75 9.61 26.14
N PRO A 131 -14.79 8.51 25.37
CA PRO A 131 -13.91 7.36 25.60
C PRO A 131 -12.43 7.65 25.29
N TYR A 132 -12.14 8.75 24.59
CA TYR A 132 -10.79 9.12 24.15
C TYR A 132 -10.19 10.30 24.92
N ASP A 133 -11.00 11.05 25.69
CA ASP A 133 -10.51 12.16 26.51
C ASP A 133 -10.01 11.66 27.87
N ARG A 134 -9.02 12.35 28.44
CA ARG A 134 -8.57 12.12 29.81
C ARG A 134 -9.21 13.15 30.72
N ILE A 135 -10.02 12.68 31.69
CA ILE A 135 -10.85 13.51 32.56
C ILE A 135 -10.56 13.18 34.02
#